data_AF-A0A318TAQ5-F1
#
_entry.id   AF-A0A318TAQ5-F1
#
_cell.length_a   1.000
_cell.length_b   1.000
_cell.length_c   1.000
_cell.angle_alpha   90.00
_cell.angle_beta   90.00
_cell.angle_gamma   90.00
#
_symmetry.space_group_name_H-M   'P 1'
#
loop_
_entity.id
_entity.type
_entity.pdbx_description
1 polymer ?
#
loop_
_entity_poly.entity_id
_entity_poly.type
_entity_poly.pdbx_seq_one_letter_code
_entity_poly.pdbx_strand_id
1 'polypeptide(L)' 'MSAAIEVLPRSVPRPAQQRGSDRPTCPVCADSMIAAEASAFLAEDSISYLWSCDTCGYGFVTKYEIHKSH' A
#
# COMPACT_ATOMS: atom_id res chain seq x y z
N MET A 1 33.28 12.01 -30.46
CA MET A 1 31.83 11.76 -30.37
C MET A 1 31.59 11.02 -29.07
N SER A 2 31.17 11.71 -27.99
CA SER A 2 30.91 11.08 -26.69
C SER A 2 29.40 11.03 -26.46
N ALA A 3 28.86 9.82 -26.27
CA ALA A 3 27.46 9.63 -25.92
C ALA A 3 27.31 9.85 -24.40
N ALA A 4 26.62 10.92 -24.02
CA ALA A 4 26.21 11.12 -22.63
C ALA A 4 24.98 10.24 -22.36
N ILE A 5 25.11 9.30 -21.44
CA ILE A 5 23.96 8.60 -20.86
C ILE A 5 23.34 9.55 -19.83
N GLU A 6 22.18 10.13 -20.13
CA GLU A 6 21.37 10.82 -19.13
C GLU A 6 20.69 9.76 -18.27
N VAL A 7 21.29 9.46 -17.12
CA VAL A 7 20.60 8.72 -16.05
C VAL A 7 19.50 9.62 -15.54
N LEU A 8 18.28 9.44 -16.06
CA LEU A 8 17.09 10.09 -15.51
C LEU A 8 17.03 9.72 -14.01
N PRO A 9 17.14 10.68 -13.08
CA PRO A 9 17.00 10.38 -11.67
C PRO A 9 15.67 9.68 -11.48
N ARG A 10 15.71 8.54 -10.76
CA ARG A 10 14.55 7.73 -10.36
C ARG A 10 13.36 8.65 -10.20
N SER A 11 12.44 8.54 -11.16
CA SER A 11 11.11 9.14 -11.17
C SER A 11 10.77 9.70 -9.80
N VAL A 12 10.76 11.03 -9.68
CA VAL A 12 10.24 11.75 -8.51
C VAL A 12 9.07 10.93 -7.99
N PRO A 13 9.09 10.44 -6.73
CA PRO A 13 7.95 9.72 -6.22
C PRO A 13 6.78 10.65 -6.47
N ARG A 14 5.91 10.31 -7.43
CA ARG A 14 4.64 11.00 -7.58
C ARG A 14 4.13 11.04 -6.16
N PRO A 15 3.80 12.22 -5.59
CA PRO A 15 3.23 12.26 -4.26
C PRO A 15 2.09 11.25 -4.35
N ALA A 16 2.29 10.11 -3.67
CA ALA A 16 1.37 9.00 -3.77
C ALA A 16 0.09 9.66 -3.32
N GLN A 17 -0.81 9.91 -4.27
CA GLN A 17 -2.02 10.67 -4.01
C GLN A 17 -2.53 10.07 -2.73
N GLN A 18 -2.55 10.90 -1.69
CA GLN A 18 -2.97 10.50 -0.36
C GLN A 18 -4.43 10.10 -0.54
N ARG A 19 -4.66 8.86 -0.98
CA ARG A 19 -5.88 8.12 -0.74
C ARG A 19 -5.82 7.96 0.76
N GLY A 20 -6.30 9.00 1.45
CA GLY A 20 -6.19 9.20 2.88
C GLY A 20 -7.04 8.23 3.68
N SER A 21 -7.00 6.95 3.33
CA SER A 21 -7.58 5.88 4.13
C SER A 21 -6.45 4.91 4.44
N ASP A 22 -5.91 5.06 5.65
CA ASP A 22 -5.19 4.06 6.42
C ASP A 22 -4.35 3.08 5.59
N ARG A 23 -3.30 3.57 4.92
CA ARG A 23 -2.26 2.66 4.47
C ARG A 23 -1.47 2.24 5.70
N PRO A 24 -1.58 0.97 6.15
CA PRO A 24 -0.91 0.55 7.37
C PRO A 24 0.61 0.67 7.21
N THR A 25 1.30 0.90 8.32
CA THR A 25 2.77 0.85 8.36
C THR A 25 3.21 -0.59 8.61
N CYS A 26 4.31 -1.02 8.01
CA CYS A 26 4.76 -2.40 8.16
C CYS A 26 5.27 -2.60 9.59
N PRO A 27 4.76 -3.60 10.34
CA PRO A 27 5.19 -3.83 11.72
C PRO A 27 6.64 -4.30 11.84
N VAL A 28 7.26 -4.72 10.73
CA VAL A 28 8.64 -5.24 10.71
C VAL A 28 9.66 -4.15 10.41
N CYS A 29 9.47 -3.39 9.32
CA CYS A 29 10.44 -2.38 8.88
C CYS A 29 10.02 -0.93 9.16
N ALA A 30 8.85 -0.71 9.75
CA ALA A 30 8.26 0.61 9.95
C ALA A 30 8.10 1.44 8.65
N ASP A 31 8.11 0.78 7.49
CA ASP A 31 7.94 1.42 6.20
C ASP A 31 6.45 1.62 5.88
N SER A 32 6.13 2.72 5.20
CA SER A 32 4.77 3.12 4.82
C SER A 32 4.39 2.73 3.39
N MET A 33 5.34 2.16 2.64
CA MET A 33 5.10 1.62 1.30
C MET A 33 4.63 0.18 1.39
N ILE A 34 3.32 0.00 1.23
CA ILE A 34 2.65 -1.31 1.27
C ILE A 34 1.59 -1.33 0.17
N ALA A 35 1.68 -2.31 -0.73
CA ALA A 35 0.67 -2.54 -1.75
C ALA A 35 -0.51 -3.34 -1.17
N ALA A 36 -1.73 -2.87 -1.41
CA ALA A 36 -2.92 -3.69 -1.18
C ALA A 36 -3.05 -4.67 -2.35
N GLU A 37 -2.77 -5.96 -2.13
CA GLU A 37 -2.75 -6.96 -3.19
C GLU A 37 -4.16 -7.50 -3.50
N ALA A 38 -5.02 -7.56 -2.47
CA ALA A 38 -6.39 -8.03 -2.62
C ALA A 38 -7.31 -7.41 -1.57
N SER A 39 -8.58 -7.22 -1.94
CA SER A 39 -9.66 -6.95 -0.99
C SER A 39 -10.73 -8.03 -1.12
N ALA A 40 -11.29 -8.46 0.00
CA ALA A 40 -12.40 -9.40 0.04
C ALA A 40 -13.52 -8.83 0.91
N PHE A 41 -14.74 -8.87 0.36
CA PHE A 41 -15.95 -8.53 1.09
C PHE A 41 -16.45 -9.79 1.79
N LEU A 42 -16.47 -9.76 3.13
CA LEU A 42 -16.95 -10.84 3.98
C LEU A 42 -18.43 -10.64 4.26
N ALA A 43 -19.15 -11.74 4.48
CA ALA A 43 -20.61 -11.76 4.66
C ALA A 43 -21.12 -10.93 5.86
N GLU A 44 -20.23 -10.52 6.77
CA GLU A 44 -20.51 -9.77 7.99
C GLU A 44 -20.30 -8.25 7.80
N ASP A 45 -20.65 -7.71 6.62
CA ASP A 45 -20.41 -6.30 6.26
C ASP A 45 -18.97 -5.83 6.59
N SER A 46 -17.99 -6.72 6.42
CA SER A 46 -16.60 -6.42 6.74
C SER A 46 -15.71 -6.63 5.52
N ILE A 47 -14.76 -5.73 5.33
CA ILE A 47 -13.80 -5.80 4.24
C ILE A 47 -12.46 -6.20 4.83
N SER A 48 -11.89 -7.30 4.34
CA SER A 48 -10.50 -7.66 4.61
C SER A 48 -9.59 -7.19 3.48
N TYR A 49 -8.47 -6.55 3.82
CA TYR A 49 -7.42 -6.18 2.88
C TYR A 49 -6.18 -7.01 3.15
N LEU A 50 -5.62 -7.59 2.09
CA LEU A 50 -4.31 -8.22 2.10
C LEU A 50 -3.25 -7.19 1.72
N TRP A 51 -2.23 -7.10 2.55
CA TRP A 51 -1.14 -6.15 2.47
C TRP A 51 0.17 -6.91 2.34
N SER A 52 1.03 -6.45 1.46
CA SER A 52 2.40 -6.95 1.34
C SER A 52 3.37 -5.77 1.34
N CYS A 53 4.39 -5.85 2.19
CA CYS A 53 5.42 -4.83 2.25
C CYS A 53 6.42 -5.00 1.09
N ASP A 54 6.58 -3.97 0.27
CA ASP A 54 7.49 -4.01 -0.88
C ASP A 54 8.98 -4.06 -0.47
N THR A 55 9.29 -3.61 0.76
CA THR A 55 10.66 -3.52 1.27
C THR A 55 11.14 -4.81 1.94
N CYS A 56 10.29 -5.47 2.73
CA CYS A 56 10.67 -6.68 3.48
C CYS A 56 9.90 -7.95 3.08
N GLY A 57 8.91 -7.83 2.20
CA GLY A 57 8.08 -8.96 1.76
C GLY A 57 7.10 -9.47 2.82
N TYR A 58 6.94 -8.79 3.96
CA TYR A 58 6.01 -9.21 5.01
C TYR A 58 4.55 -8.98 4.59
N GLY A 59 3.79 -10.07 4.55
CA GLY A 59 2.36 -10.08 4.25
C GLY A 59 1.50 -10.08 5.51
N PHE A 60 0.46 -9.25 5.57
CA PHE A 60 -0.51 -9.23 6.66
C PHE A 60 -1.89 -8.81 6.18
N VAL A 61 -2.91 -9.03 7.01
CA VAL A 61 -4.30 -8.69 6.70
C VAL A 61 -4.85 -7.67 7.68
N THR A 62 -5.69 -6.75 7.20
CA THR A 62 -6.51 -5.88 8.06
C THR A 62 -7.99 -6.14 7.79
N LYS A 63 -8.84 -6.03 8.82
CA LYS A 63 -10.30 -6.15 8.72
C LYS A 63 -10.90 -4.79 9.07
N TYR A 64 -11.79 -4.28 8.23
CA TYR A 64 -12.58 -3.08 8.48
C TYR A 64 -14.05 -3.47 8.54
N GLU A 65 -14.74 -3.10 9.61
CA GLU A 65 -16.17 -3.28 9.76
C GLU A 65 -16.90 -2.09 9.13
N ILE A 66 -17.85 -2.35 8.24
CA ILE A 66 -18.68 -1.33 7.62
C ILE A 66 -19.90 -1.13 8.51
N HIS A 67 -19.83 -0.17 9.43
CA HIS A 67 -21.02 0.24 10.16
C HIS A 67 -21.95 1.02 9.22
N LYS A 68 -23.10 0.42 8.86
CA LYS A 68 -24.17 1.13 8.14
C LYS A 68 -24.76 2.19 9.08
N SER A 69 -24.49 3.47 8.82
CA SER A 69 -25.22 4.54 9.49
C SER A 69 -26.66 4.54 8.97
N HIS A 70 -27.61 4.21 9.85
CA HIS A 70 -29.05 4.27 9.61
C HIS A 70 -29.57 5.70 9.76
#